data_AF-A0A836TS69-F1
#
_entry.id   AF-A0A836TS69-F1
#
_cell.length_a   1.000
_cell.length_b   1.000
_cell.length_c   1.000
_cell.angle_alpha   90.00
_cell.angle_beta   90.00
_cell.angle_gamma   90.00
#
_symmetry.space_group_name_H-M   'P 1'
#
loop_
_entity.id
_entity.type
_entity.pdbx_description
1 polymer ?
#
loop_
_entity_poly.entity_id
_entity_poly.type
_entity_poly.pdbx_seq_one_letter_code
_entity_poly.pdbx_strand_id
1 'polypeptide(L)'
;MKKTILVAFTALFLHACDSGGPSSPVAGHMADPEAVKRGRLVFAGTCGAYCHKLAPGQGGVPYLFDCGWKHGGSDQQIYATIRDGVSDTQMVGFGGVLPGGDDDIWKIVAYLRTNSTCEQ
;
A
#
# COMPACT_ATOMS: atom_id res chain seq x y z
N MET A 1 28.52 51.12 -36.64
CA MET A 1 28.33 50.76 -35.22
C MET A 1 27.08 49.88 -35.12
N LYS A 2 27.23 48.55 -35.10
CA LYS A 2 26.11 47.59 -35.13
C LYS A 2 25.80 47.14 -33.70
N LYS A 3 24.55 47.35 -33.26
CA LYS A 3 24.06 46.97 -31.93
C LYS A 3 23.59 45.52 -31.96
N THR A 4 24.19 44.67 -31.15
CA THR A 4 23.82 43.26 -30.99
C THR A 4 22.62 43.17 -30.04
N ILE A 5 21.49 42.67 -30.54
CA ILE A 5 20.29 42.39 -29.74
C ILE A 5 20.42 40.95 -29.23
N LEU A 6 20.47 40.78 -27.91
CA LEU A 6 20.46 39.48 -27.25
C LEU A 6 19.00 39.03 -27.07
N VAL A 7 18.58 37.99 -27.77
CA VAL A 7 17.26 37.37 -27.61
C VAL A 7 17.30 36.46 -26.38
N ALA A 8 16.58 36.83 -25.34
CA ALA A 8 16.40 36.01 -24.15
C ALA A 8 15.38 34.89 -24.45
N PHE A 9 15.85 33.65 -24.58
CA PHE A 9 15.00 32.47 -24.54
C PHE A 9 14.61 32.22 -23.09
N THR A 10 13.45 32.72 -22.68
CA THR A 10 12.78 32.25 -21.46
C THR A 10 12.42 30.79 -21.63
N ALA A 11 13.21 29.91 -21.01
CA ALA A 11 12.88 28.51 -20.85
C ALA A 11 11.62 28.41 -19.99
N LEU A 12 10.50 28.08 -20.63
CA LEU A 12 9.27 27.71 -19.96
C LEU A 12 9.52 26.34 -19.30
N PHE A 13 9.97 26.36 -18.03
CA PHE A 13 10.04 25.14 -17.23
C PHE A 13 8.61 24.64 -17.01
N LEU A 14 8.24 23.60 -17.76
CA LEU A 14 7.12 22.73 -17.43
C LEU A 14 7.40 22.16 -16.03
N HIS A 15 6.76 22.75 -15.03
CA HIS A 15 6.69 22.20 -13.69
C HIS A 15 5.80 20.95 -13.81
N ALA A 16 6.42 19.80 -14.08
CA ALA A 16 5.75 18.53 -13.92
C ALA A 16 5.25 18.48 -12.47
N CYS A 17 3.95 18.32 -12.28
CA CYS A 17 3.39 18.00 -10.98
C CYS A 17 3.95 16.63 -10.58
N ASP A 18 5.04 16.63 -9.82
CA ASP A 18 5.41 15.49 -8.99
C ASP A 18 4.29 15.36 -7.96
N SER A 19 3.38 14.40 -8.16
CA SER A 19 2.42 14.00 -7.14
C SER A 19 3.16 13.21 -6.05
N GLY A 20 4.16 13.86 -5.46
CA GLY A 20 5.04 13.38 -4.40
C GLY A 20 4.30 13.30 -3.08
N GLY A 21 3.34 12.38 -3.00
CA GLY A 21 3.00 11.80 -1.70
C GLY A 21 4.22 11.07 -1.14
N PRO A 22 4.36 10.94 0.19
CA PRO A 22 5.45 10.17 0.77
C PRO A 22 5.43 8.74 0.20
N SER A 23 6.56 8.31 -0.33
CA SER A 23 6.75 6.98 -0.86
C SER A 23 6.49 5.95 0.24
N SER A 24 5.60 5.00 -0.02
CA SER A 24 5.32 3.87 0.86
C SER A 24 6.59 3.07 1.16
N PRO A 25 6.81 2.57 2.40
CA PRO A 25 7.96 1.73 2.74
C PRO A 25 7.84 0.29 2.19
N VAL A 26 6.72 -0.05 1.55
CA VAL A 26 6.39 -1.41 1.11
C VAL A 26 7.46 -2.03 0.22
N ALA A 27 8.05 -1.27 -0.71
CA ALA A 27 9.11 -1.81 -1.58
C ALA A 27 10.32 -2.30 -0.77
N GLY A 28 10.71 -1.58 0.27
CA GLY A 28 11.79 -1.99 1.17
C GLY A 28 11.43 -3.25 1.96
N HIS A 29 10.20 -3.34 2.46
CA HIS A 29 9.73 -4.54 3.15
C HIS A 29 9.57 -5.75 2.23
N MET A 30 9.16 -5.56 0.97
CA MET A 30 9.09 -6.65 -0.02
C MET A 30 10.47 -7.22 -0.34
N ALA A 31 11.52 -6.39 -0.28
CA ALA A 31 12.90 -6.80 -0.47
C ALA A 31 13.53 -7.47 0.77
N ASP A 32 12.87 -7.41 1.94
CA ASP A 32 13.31 -8.02 3.19
C ASP A 32 12.47 -9.29 3.50
N PRO A 33 13.05 -10.49 3.37
CA PRO A 33 12.35 -11.75 3.65
C PRO A 33 11.80 -11.85 5.09
N GLU A 34 12.47 -11.27 6.08
CA GLU A 34 11.98 -11.32 7.47
C GLU A 34 10.82 -10.34 7.67
N ALA A 35 10.80 -9.20 6.97
CA ALA A 35 9.64 -8.30 6.94
C ALA A 35 8.41 -8.96 6.31
N VAL A 36 8.56 -9.63 5.16
CA VAL A 36 7.47 -10.38 4.51
C VAL A 36 6.97 -11.50 5.42
N LYS A 37 7.87 -12.25 6.05
CA LYS A 37 7.54 -13.32 7.00
C LYS A 37 6.80 -12.78 8.22
N ARG A 38 7.24 -11.64 8.77
CA ARG A 38 6.52 -10.96 9.85
C ARG A 38 5.10 -10.57 9.42
N GLY A 39 4.95 -9.96 8.25
CA GLY A 39 3.67 -9.59 7.67
C GLY A 39 2.72 -10.79 7.53
N ARG A 40 3.22 -11.92 7.03
CA ARG A 40 2.47 -13.19 6.96
C ARG A 40 1.97 -13.65 8.33
N LEU A 41 2.84 -13.63 9.34
CA LEU A 41 2.49 -14.10 10.69
C LEU A 41 1.41 -13.22 11.33
N VAL A 42 1.55 -11.90 11.23
CA VAL A 42 0.55 -10.97 11.77
C VAL A 42 -0.76 -11.11 11.00
N PHE A 43 -0.71 -11.18 9.66
CA PHE A 43 -1.90 -11.41 8.84
C PHE A 43 -2.62 -12.70 9.22
N ALA A 44 -1.90 -13.83 9.32
CA ALA A 44 -2.50 -15.11 9.65
C ALA A 44 -3.13 -15.13 11.05
N GLY A 45 -2.48 -14.51 12.04
CA GLY A 45 -2.97 -14.44 13.42
C GLY A 45 -4.10 -13.43 13.66
N THR A 46 -4.29 -12.47 12.76
CA THR A 46 -5.20 -11.33 12.97
C THR A 46 -6.28 -11.24 11.90
N CYS A 47 -5.91 -11.20 10.62
CA CYS A 47 -6.86 -11.02 9.53
C CYS A 47 -7.42 -12.38 9.08
N GLY A 48 -6.53 -13.35 8.86
CA GLY A 48 -6.87 -14.67 8.36
C GLY A 48 -7.45 -15.63 9.38
N ALA A 49 -7.11 -15.45 10.67
CA ALA A 49 -7.71 -16.22 11.76
C ALA A 49 -9.23 -16.00 11.87
N TYR A 50 -9.72 -14.84 11.43
CA TYR A 50 -11.12 -14.46 11.62
C TYR A 50 -11.90 -14.29 10.30
N CYS A 51 -11.32 -13.65 9.28
CA CYS A 51 -12.09 -13.23 8.11
C CYS A 51 -11.39 -13.55 6.77
N HIS A 52 -10.20 -13.01 6.53
CA HIS A 52 -9.58 -13.03 5.20
C HIS A 52 -8.74 -14.29 4.97
N LYS A 53 -9.33 -15.26 4.26
CA LYS A 53 -8.70 -16.56 4.00
C LYS A 53 -7.38 -16.43 3.22
N LEU A 54 -6.45 -17.34 3.53
CA LEU A 54 -5.17 -17.49 2.81
C LEU A 54 -5.30 -18.19 1.46
N ALA A 55 -6.44 -18.82 1.19
CA ALA A 55 -6.74 -19.51 -0.05
C ALA A 55 -8.08 -19.01 -0.60
N PRO A 56 -8.27 -19.02 -1.94
CA PRO A 56 -9.53 -18.62 -2.54
C PRO A 56 -10.65 -19.57 -2.10
N GLY A 57 -11.87 -19.06 -2.03
CA GLY A 57 -13.04 -19.85 -1.66
C GLY A 57 -14.26 -18.97 -1.42
N GLN A 58 -15.39 -19.63 -1.17
CA GLN A 58 -16.64 -18.92 -0.91
C GLN A 58 -16.60 -18.25 0.48
N GLY A 59 -17.15 -17.04 0.56
CA GLY A 59 -17.23 -16.24 1.79
C GLY A 59 -17.80 -14.85 1.52
N GLY A 60 -18.36 -14.21 2.55
CA GLY A 60 -18.92 -12.86 2.48
C GLY A 60 -17.89 -11.72 2.55
N VAL A 61 -16.59 -12.04 2.55
CA VAL A 61 -15.48 -11.07 2.65
C VAL A 61 -14.52 -11.20 1.46
N PRO A 62 -13.84 -10.12 1.05
CA PRO A 62 -12.89 -10.17 -0.08
C PRO A 62 -11.74 -11.15 0.14
N TYR A 63 -11.33 -11.83 -0.94
CA TYR A 63 -10.04 -12.50 -1.01
C TYR A 63 -8.98 -11.44 -1.38
N LEU A 64 -7.89 -11.37 -0.64
CA LEU A 64 -6.97 -10.21 -0.70
C LEU A 64 -5.76 -10.42 -1.62
N PHE A 65 -5.70 -11.53 -2.35
CA PHE A 65 -4.58 -11.88 -3.23
C PHE A 65 -4.96 -11.93 -4.71
N ASP A 66 -6.22 -11.65 -5.08
CA ASP A 66 -6.78 -11.71 -6.44
C ASP A 66 -6.98 -10.34 -7.11
N CYS A 67 -6.46 -9.27 -6.52
CA CYS A 67 -6.56 -7.89 -7.02
C CYS A 67 -7.95 -7.25 -6.94
N GLY A 68 -8.95 -7.91 -6.34
CA GLY A 68 -10.31 -7.39 -6.17
C GLY A 68 -10.47 -6.29 -5.11
N TRP A 69 -9.57 -5.29 -5.11
CA TRP A 69 -9.55 -4.21 -4.12
C TRP A 69 -10.82 -3.35 -4.16
N LYS A 70 -11.62 -3.37 -3.08
CA LYS A 70 -12.90 -2.62 -2.99
C LYS A 70 -12.76 -1.18 -2.47
N HIS A 71 -11.65 -0.86 -1.80
CA HIS A 71 -11.45 0.42 -1.10
C HIS A 71 -10.21 1.17 -1.59
N GLY A 72 -9.85 0.98 -2.87
CA GLY A 72 -8.59 1.45 -3.43
C GLY A 72 -7.48 0.42 -3.28
N GLY A 73 -6.56 0.41 -4.24
CA GLY A 73 -5.55 -0.63 -4.42
C GLY A 73 -4.12 -0.12 -4.38
N SER A 74 -3.86 1.15 -4.06
CA SER A 74 -2.50 1.64 -3.80
C SER A 74 -2.01 1.20 -2.42
N ASP A 75 -0.69 1.16 -2.20
CA ASP A 75 -0.13 0.75 -0.91
C ASP A 75 -0.64 1.61 0.25
N GLN A 76 -0.74 2.92 0.04
CA GLN A 76 -1.26 3.86 1.04
C GLN A 76 -2.76 3.62 1.30
N GLN A 77 -3.55 3.27 0.27
CA GLN A 77 -4.97 2.96 0.44
C GLN A 77 -5.19 1.66 1.20
N ILE A 78 -4.40 0.62 0.91
CA ILE A 78 -4.46 -0.65 1.64
C ILE A 78 -4.03 -0.42 3.09
N TYR A 79 -2.93 0.30 3.33
CA TYR A 79 -2.49 0.66 4.67
C TYR A 79 -3.59 1.43 5.44
N ALA A 80 -4.20 2.46 4.82
CA ALA A 80 -5.26 3.24 5.46
C ALA A 80 -6.48 2.36 5.78
N THR A 81 -6.86 1.45 4.88
CA THR A 81 -7.94 0.50 5.11
C THR A 81 -7.66 -0.42 6.30
N ILE A 82 -6.43 -0.92 6.45
CA ILE A 82 -6.06 -1.77 7.59
C ILE A 82 -5.99 -0.95 8.88
N ARG A 83 -5.43 0.26 8.83
CA ARG A 83 -5.26 1.13 10.00
C ARG A 83 -6.61 1.62 10.53
N ASP A 84 -7.46 2.14 9.65
CA ASP A 84 -8.68 2.86 10.01
C ASP A 84 -9.93 1.97 9.97
N GLY A 85 -9.85 0.83 9.28
CA GLY A 85 -10.99 -0.03 9.02
C GLY A 85 -11.90 0.54 7.92
N VAL A 86 -13.09 -0.03 7.79
CA VAL A 86 -14.11 0.40 6.83
C VAL A 86 -15.43 0.60 7.57
N SER A 87 -15.90 1.84 7.60
CA SER A 87 -17.16 2.22 8.24
C SER A 87 -18.34 1.40 7.70
N ASP A 88 -19.29 1.09 8.58
CA ASP A 88 -20.48 0.29 8.29
C ASP A 88 -20.20 -1.15 7.80
N THR A 89 -19.02 -1.68 8.11
CA THR A 89 -18.64 -3.08 7.83
C THR A 89 -18.05 -3.77 9.06
N GLN A 90 -17.73 -5.06 8.93
CA GLN A 90 -17.02 -5.83 9.96
C GLN A 90 -15.50 -5.60 9.95
N MET A 91 -14.95 -4.88 8.96
CA MET A 91 -13.52 -4.60 8.88
C MET A 91 -13.17 -3.46 9.85
N VAL A 92 -12.77 -3.83 11.06
CA VAL A 92 -12.30 -2.88 12.08
C VAL A 92 -10.93 -2.31 11.73
N GLY A 93 -10.59 -1.15 12.31
CA GLY A 93 -9.26 -0.57 12.22
C GLY A 93 -8.27 -1.20 13.19
N PHE A 94 -7.04 -1.42 12.73
CA PHE A 94 -5.94 -2.03 13.50
C PHE A 94 -4.82 -1.05 13.86
N GLY A 95 -5.03 0.25 13.64
CA GLY A 95 -4.08 1.29 14.04
C GLY A 95 -3.77 1.25 15.54
N GLY A 96 -2.48 1.21 15.89
CA GLY A 96 -2.01 1.24 17.28
C GLY A 96 -2.28 -0.01 18.14
N VAL A 97 -2.91 -1.07 17.61
CA VAL A 97 -3.22 -2.30 18.37
C VAL A 97 -2.37 -3.50 17.99
N LEU A 98 -1.68 -3.46 16.84
CA LEU A 98 -0.74 -4.52 16.45
C LEU A 98 0.55 -4.45 17.28
N PRO A 99 1.22 -5.57 17.61
CA PRO A 99 2.40 -5.57 18.47
C PRO A 99 3.57 -4.72 17.95
N GLY A 100 3.74 -4.63 16.64
CA GLY A 100 4.72 -3.77 15.96
C GLY A 100 4.15 -2.43 15.47
N GLY A 101 2.92 -2.07 15.88
CA GLY A 101 2.25 -0.85 15.45
C GLY A 101 2.10 -0.74 13.94
N ASP A 102 2.27 0.46 13.41
CA ASP A 102 2.10 0.77 11.98
C ASP A 102 3.10 0.05 11.07
N ASP A 103 4.28 -0.29 11.59
CA ASP A 103 5.28 -1.05 10.85
C ASP A 103 4.78 -2.48 10.56
N ASP A 104 4.01 -3.09 11.47
CA ASP A 104 3.34 -4.37 11.18
C ASP A 104 2.26 -4.21 10.09
N ILE A 105 1.56 -3.08 10.03
CA ILE A 105 0.59 -2.80 8.96
C ILE A 105 1.31 -2.75 7.61
N TRP A 106 2.42 -2.02 7.51
CA TRP A 106 3.21 -1.95 6.28
C TRP A 106 3.79 -3.30 5.86
N LYS A 107 4.21 -4.13 6.82
CA LYS A 107 4.66 -5.51 6.57
C LYS A 107 3.51 -6.41 6.09
N ILE A 108 2.29 -6.22 6.60
CA ILE A 108 1.11 -6.89 6.04
C ILE A 108 0.89 -6.48 4.58
N VAL A 109 0.97 -5.18 4.26
CA VAL A 109 0.85 -4.70 2.88
C VAL A 109 1.91 -5.35 1.99
N ALA A 110 3.17 -5.39 2.43
CA ALA A 110 4.25 -6.07 1.71
C ALA A 110 3.96 -7.56 1.50
N TYR A 111 3.49 -8.27 2.54
CA TYR A 111 3.08 -9.66 2.43
C TYR A 111 1.97 -9.86 1.39
N LEU A 112 0.94 -9.01 1.41
CA LEU A 112 -0.14 -9.05 0.41
C LEU A 112 0.43 -8.87 -1.00
N ARG A 113 1.28 -7.86 -1.23
CA ARG A 113 1.90 -7.62 -2.54
C ARG A 113 2.75 -8.78 -3.03
N THR A 114 3.63 -9.32 -2.19
CA THR A 114 4.51 -10.44 -2.56
C THR A 114 3.75 -11.73 -2.90
N ASN A 115 2.51 -11.87 -2.43
CA ASN A 115 1.70 -13.08 -2.63
C ASN A 115 0.47 -12.82 -3.53
N SER A 116 0.31 -11.61 -4.06
CA SER A 116 -0.79 -11.27 -4.95
C SER A 116 -0.48 -11.70 -6.37
N THR A 117 -1.53 -12.00 -7.15
CA THR A 117 -1.41 -12.28 -8.60
C THR A 117 -1.48 -11.02 -9.46
N CYS A 118 -1.29 -9.84 -8.85
CA CYS A 118 -1.44 -8.54 -9.52
C CYS A 118 -0.13 -8.14 -10.18
N GLU A 119 -0.20 -7.67 -11.43
CA GLU A 119 0.87 -6.82 -11.96
C GLU A 119 0.72 -5.42 -11.34
N GLN A 120 1.84 -4.88 -10.85
CA GLN A 120 1.92 -3.59 -10.16
C GLN A 120 2.20 -2.46 -11.14
#